data_AF-E9HWQ9-F1
#
_entry.id   AF-E9HWQ9-F1
#
_cell.length_a   1.000
_cell.length_b   1.000
_cell.length_c   1.000
_cell.angle_alpha   90.00
_cell.angle_beta   90.00
_cell.angle_gamma   90.00
#
_symmetry.space_group_name_H-M   'P 1'
#
loop_
_entity.id
_entity.type
_entity.pdbx_description
1 polymer ?
#
loop_
_entity_poly.entity_id
_entity_poly.type
_entity_poly.pdbx_seq_one_letter_code
_entity_poly.pdbx_strand_id
1 'polypeptide(L)'
;MSILINKNSQVPEEQPHKKLYFDLRADDPASPNVNSYCTTDKELLKRLPNLLGAKENIDQVSKFSHPFSPKQLTNAVVFRTFVTLRTRNWWWSIEKNDDGVTFQRSKNLEGVRDRYRRENRYVSSSTTPIQLIETAKGNMSVNELVNYLIKEGYFYQEYNIINHNCQHFANAIFGRLKAPKYKFEHVYFDPAADELPNAKTAWVLPVDKFISQVREFSASETLVEIEVYKAPISTSSKWQPTDAWTCWHLFLIFRTNLFNYWSIERWPTHFTVQRAKSKNVLVKKCQRMERPDNWFSSVKRHRSADISKKMTMSDVLDYIWNNNQMDLMMCSPQETDKSDVLIVRNIYNRFQDGGRTF
;
A
#
# COMPACT_ATOMS: atom_id res chain seq x y z
N MET A 1 -24.75 -8.97 -43.39
CA MET A 1 -24.50 -8.85 -41.93
C MET A 1 -23.04 -8.51 -41.75
N SER A 2 -22.75 -7.22 -41.58
CA SER A 2 -21.38 -6.69 -41.50
C SER A 2 -20.96 -6.57 -40.04
N ILE A 3 -19.81 -7.16 -39.72
CA ILE A 3 -19.22 -7.20 -38.39
C ILE A 3 -18.55 -5.83 -38.13
N LEU A 4 -19.10 -5.06 -37.19
CA LEU A 4 -18.49 -3.84 -36.67
C LEU A 4 -17.38 -4.22 -35.68
N ILE A 5 -16.14 -4.14 -36.14
CA ILE A 5 -14.94 -4.23 -35.30
C ILE A 5 -14.77 -2.87 -34.61
N ASN A 6 -15.05 -2.82 -33.32
CA ASN A 6 -14.83 -1.65 -32.49
C ASN A 6 -13.32 -1.51 -32.18
N LYS A 7 -12.59 -0.85 -33.07
CA LYS A 7 -11.25 -0.32 -32.79
C LYS A 7 -11.41 1.04 -32.11
N ASN A 8 -11.36 1.08 -30.78
CA ASN A 8 -11.04 2.28 -30.02
C ASN A 8 -10.60 1.89 -28.60
N SER A 9 -9.42 1.27 -28.49
CA SER A 9 -8.56 1.49 -27.32
C SER A 9 -7.67 2.68 -27.65
N GLN A 10 -8.26 3.87 -27.61
CA GLN A 10 -7.47 5.10 -27.54
C GLN A 10 -6.79 5.10 -26.16
N VAL A 11 -5.46 5.20 -26.20
CA VAL A 11 -4.65 5.58 -25.05
C VAL A 11 -5.26 6.86 -24.47
N PRO A 12 -5.46 6.98 -23.14
CA PRO A 12 -6.02 8.20 -22.57
C PRO A 12 -5.18 9.39 -23.02
N GLU A 13 -5.85 10.35 -23.63
CA GLU A 13 -5.31 11.68 -23.94
C GLU A 13 -4.62 12.22 -22.69
N GLU A 14 -3.35 12.62 -22.81
CA GLU A 14 -2.53 13.10 -21.69
C GLU A 14 -3.24 14.28 -21.01
N GLN A 15 -3.90 14.02 -19.89
CA GLN A 15 -4.50 15.08 -19.10
C GLN A 15 -3.40 16.07 -18.69
N PRO A 16 -3.65 17.38 -18.75
CA PRO A 16 -2.64 18.39 -18.44
C PRO A 16 -2.12 18.17 -17.02
N HIS A 17 -0.86 17.75 -16.93
CA HIS A 17 -0.19 17.50 -15.67
C HIS A 17 -0.21 18.77 -14.80
N LYS A 18 -0.78 18.69 -13.60
CA LYS A 18 -0.56 19.72 -12.58
C LYS A 18 0.93 19.78 -12.24
N LYS A 19 1.43 20.97 -11.92
CA LYS A 19 2.87 21.19 -11.75
C LYS A 19 3.35 20.48 -10.50
N LEU A 20 4.45 19.75 -10.64
CA LEU A 20 5.14 19.12 -9.51
C LEU A 20 6.43 19.89 -9.26
N TYR A 21 6.58 20.37 -8.04
CA TYR A 21 7.74 21.14 -7.59
C TYR A 21 8.56 20.28 -6.62
N PHE A 22 9.87 20.16 -6.86
CA PHE A 22 10.76 19.32 -6.09
C PHE A 22 12.07 20.07 -5.76
N ASP A 23 12.04 20.85 -4.68
CA ASP A 23 13.15 21.71 -4.25
C ASP A 23 14.01 21.04 -3.18
N LEU A 24 15.17 20.52 -3.56
CA LEU A 24 16.06 19.78 -2.65
C LEU A 24 16.94 20.67 -1.77
N ARG A 25 16.91 21.99 -2.00
CA ARG A 25 17.80 22.98 -1.40
C ARG A 25 17.02 24.24 -1.07
N ALA A 26 15.93 24.09 -0.31
CA ALA A 26 15.09 25.21 0.09
C ALA A 26 15.86 26.23 0.96
N ASP A 27 16.96 25.80 1.56
CA ASP A 27 17.91 26.59 2.34
C ASP A 27 18.98 27.30 1.48
N ASP A 28 19.12 26.99 0.19
CA ASP A 28 20.12 27.57 -0.70
C ASP A 28 19.62 28.90 -1.32
N PRO A 29 20.25 30.05 -1.02
CA PRO A 29 19.85 31.34 -1.56
C PRO A 29 20.25 31.53 -3.04
N ALA A 30 21.09 30.67 -3.62
CA ALA A 30 21.76 30.92 -4.90
C ALA A 30 20.91 30.65 -6.15
N SER A 31 19.67 30.15 -6.03
CA SER A 31 18.80 29.88 -7.19
C SER A 31 17.32 30.18 -6.92
N PRO A 32 16.89 31.45 -6.98
CA PRO A 32 15.51 31.83 -6.67
C PRO A 32 14.48 31.41 -7.75
N ASN A 33 14.92 30.86 -8.89
CA ASN A 33 14.01 30.61 -10.01
C ASN A 33 13.13 29.37 -9.75
N VAL A 34 11.82 29.58 -9.60
CA VAL A 34 10.81 28.52 -9.42
C VAL A 34 10.87 27.44 -10.50
N ASN A 35 11.23 27.82 -11.73
CA ASN A 35 11.34 26.88 -12.84
C ASN A 35 12.54 25.92 -12.67
N SER A 36 13.54 26.24 -11.85
CA SER A 36 14.71 25.38 -11.64
C SER A 36 14.41 24.12 -10.85
N TYR A 37 13.24 24.04 -10.20
CA TYR A 37 12.80 22.90 -9.41
C TYR A 37 11.41 22.37 -9.80
N CYS A 38 10.86 22.80 -10.94
CA CYS A 38 9.70 22.14 -11.53
C CYS A 38 10.16 20.81 -12.18
N THR A 39 9.38 19.74 -12.02
CA THR A 39 9.70 18.40 -12.52
C THR A 39 8.44 17.68 -12.98
N THR A 40 8.61 16.58 -13.73
CA THR A 40 7.54 15.58 -13.94
C THR A 40 7.61 14.48 -12.88
N ASP A 41 6.54 13.69 -12.75
CA ASP A 41 6.51 12.49 -11.89
C ASP A 41 7.52 11.43 -12.34
N LYS A 42 7.64 11.20 -13.66
CA LYS A 42 8.63 10.29 -14.26
C LYS A 42 10.05 10.71 -13.92
N GLU A 43 10.34 12.00 -14.01
CA GLU A 43 11.64 12.55 -13.67
C GLU A 43 11.91 12.50 -12.16
N LEU A 44 10.89 12.80 -11.34
CA LEU A 44 10.97 12.67 -9.90
C LEU A 44 11.36 11.24 -9.51
N LEU A 45 10.64 10.22 -10.01
CA LEU A 45 10.91 8.81 -9.74
C LEU A 45 12.31 8.37 -10.20
N LYS A 46 12.79 8.91 -11.33
CA LYS A 46 14.14 8.62 -11.83
C LYS A 46 15.23 9.23 -10.94
N ARG A 47 15.01 10.43 -10.41
CA ARG A 47 15.99 11.17 -9.60
C ARG A 47 15.99 10.72 -8.14
N LEU A 48 14.83 10.35 -7.59
CA LEU A 48 14.65 10.08 -6.16
C LEU A 48 15.65 9.06 -5.58
N PRO A 49 15.88 7.88 -6.19
CA PRO A 49 16.80 6.88 -5.65
C PRO A 49 18.24 7.38 -5.50
N ASN A 50 18.68 8.21 -6.46
CA ASN A 50 20.04 8.77 -6.47
C ASN A 50 20.21 9.90 -5.43
N LEU A 51 19.12 10.58 -5.06
CA LEU A 51 19.14 11.78 -4.21
C LEU A 51 18.94 11.49 -2.72
N LEU A 52 18.16 10.45 -2.41
CA LEU A 52 17.80 10.09 -1.03
C LEU A 52 18.80 9.10 -0.41
N GLY A 53 19.68 8.51 -1.21
CA GLY A 53 20.35 7.27 -0.83
C GLY A 53 19.32 6.13 -0.67
N ALA A 54 19.80 4.91 -0.42
CA ALA A 54 18.94 3.74 -0.56
C ALA A 54 17.69 3.72 0.36
N LYS A 55 17.67 4.45 1.49
CA LYS A 55 16.57 4.40 2.49
C LYS A 55 16.51 5.66 3.39
N GLU A 56 16.06 6.80 2.86
CA GLU A 56 15.76 7.96 3.71
C GLU A 56 14.44 7.75 4.47
N ASN A 57 14.55 7.09 5.63
CA ASN A 57 13.40 6.77 6.50
C ASN A 57 12.86 8.02 7.20
N ILE A 58 11.54 8.09 7.35
CA ILE A 58 10.85 9.17 8.06
C ILE A 58 10.78 8.79 9.54
N ASP A 59 11.45 9.58 10.38
CA ASP A 59 11.48 9.38 11.82
C ASP A 59 10.28 10.05 12.50
N GLN A 60 9.87 11.21 11.98
CA GLN A 60 8.78 12.00 12.53
C GLN A 60 7.98 12.66 11.39
N VAL A 61 6.68 12.72 11.57
CA VAL A 61 5.76 13.48 10.72
C VAL A 61 5.04 14.51 11.58
N SER A 62 4.94 15.74 11.09
CA SER A 62 4.21 16.82 11.76
C SER A 62 3.29 17.51 10.77
N LYS A 63 2.06 17.80 11.18
CA LYS A 63 1.04 18.50 10.38
C LYS A 63 0.93 19.93 10.89
N PHE A 64 1.07 20.90 10.00
CA PHE A 64 1.03 22.32 10.33
C PHE A 64 -0.10 23.02 9.59
N SER A 65 -0.57 24.13 10.14
CA SER A 65 -1.44 25.08 9.45
C SER A 65 -0.87 26.48 9.45
N HIS A 66 -1.26 27.27 8.45
CA HIS A 66 -0.97 28.71 8.40
C HIS A 66 -2.11 29.48 7.71
N PRO A 67 -2.19 30.81 7.91
CA PRO A 67 -3.20 31.65 7.27
C PRO A 67 -3.18 31.55 5.75
N PHE A 68 -4.35 31.61 5.12
CA PHE A 68 -4.46 31.63 3.66
C PHE A 68 -3.99 32.97 3.06
N SER A 69 -4.21 34.06 3.79
CA SER A 69 -3.83 35.42 3.40
C SER A 69 -3.19 36.18 4.57
N PRO A 70 -2.23 37.09 4.31
CA PRO A 70 -1.69 38.01 5.31
C PRO A 70 -2.74 38.89 6.00
N LYS A 71 -3.92 39.08 5.39
CA LYS A 71 -5.00 39.90 5.97
C LYS A 71 -5.96 39.11 6.85
N GLN A 72 -5.71 37.82 7.04
CA GLN A 72 -6.61 36.93 7.75
C GLN A 72 -6.40 37.02 9.26
N LEU A 73 -7.44 37.44 9.98
CA LEU A 73 -7.40 37.67 11.43
C LEU A 73 -7.63 36.41 12.27
N THR A 74 -8.27 35.37 11.70
CA THR A 74 -8.51 34.09 12.40
C THR A 74 -8.34 32.90 11.46
N ASN A 75 -7.86 31.77 11.98
CA ASN A 75 -7.69 30.51 11.22
C ASN A 75 -8.95 29.62 11.23
N ALA A 76 -10.12 30.14 11.60
CA ALA A 76 -11.27 29.29 11.95
C ALA A 76 -11.93 28.56 10.76
N VAL A 77 -11.80 29.05 9.52
CA VAL A 77 -12.54 28.49 8.36
C VAL A 77 -11.69 28.28 7.10
N VAL A 78 -10.69 29.15 6.84
CA VAL A 78 -9.89 29.08 5.59
C VAL A 78 -8.40 29.12 5.91
N PHE A 79 -7.80 27.99 6.26
CA PHE A 79 -6.35 27.91 6.48
C PHE A 79 -5.71 26.91 5.51
N ARG A 80 -4.42 27.10 5.25
CA ARG A 80 -3.60 26.16 4.50
C ARG A 80 -3.00 25.14 5.45
N THR A 81 -3.02 23.87 5.04
CA THR A 81 -2.40 22.77 5.80
C THR A 81 -1.31 22.13 4.96
N PHE A 82 -0.21 21.79 5.61
CA PHE A 82 0.90 21.08 5.00
C PHE A 82 1.51 20.09 5.99
N VAL A 83 2.30 19.16 5.47
CA VAL A 83 3.00 18.15 6.28
C VAL A 83 4.49 18.42 6.22
N THR A 84 5.17 18.34 7.36
CA THR A 84 6.63 18.24 7.42
C THR A 84 7.06 16.86 7.86
N LEU A 85 8.22 16.43 7.38
CA LEU A 85 8.84 15.15 7.69
C LEU A 85 10.24 15.41 8.25
N ARG A 86 10.61 14.70 9.31
CA ARG A 86 12.01 14.60 9.75
C ARG A 86 12.57 13.26 9.30
N THR A 87 13.73 13.30 8.69
CA THR A 87 14.57 12.13 8.44
C THR A 87 15.90 12.32 9.18
N ARG A 88 16.80 11.35 9.06
CA ARG A 88 18.11 11.40 9.73
C ARG A 88 18.89 12.70 9.52
N ASN A 89 18.85 13.24 8.30
CA ASN A 89 19.75 14.31 7.86
C ASN A 89 19.03 15.53 7.28
N TRP A 90 17.70 15.47 7.20
CA TRP A 90 16.92 16.44 6.46
C TRP A 90 15.54 16.65 7.08
N TRP A 91 15.01 17.83 6.81
CA TRP A 91 13.61 18.16 6.97
C TRP A 91 12.97 18.32 5.61
N TRP A 92 11.75 17.81 5.46
CA TRP A 92 10.95 17.95 4.25
C TRP A 92 9.66 18.70 4.57
N SER A 93 9.08 19.39 3.60
CA SER A 93 7.65 19.69 3.60
C SER A 93 6.99 19.29 2.30
N ILE A 94 5.74 18.85 2.42
CA ILE A 94 4.88 18.43 1.33
C ILE A 94 3.58 19.20 1.43
N GLU A 95 3.19 19.85 0.35
CA GLU A 95 2.02 20.71 0.30
C GLU A 95 1.36 20.69 -1.07
N LYS A 96 0.05 20.88 -1.10
CA LYS A 96 -0.73 21.01 -2.34
C LYS A 96 -1.46 22.34 -2.37
N ASN A 97 -1.39 23.02 -3.50
CA ASN A 97 -2.20 24.18 -3.84
C ASN A 97 -2.87 23.99 -5.22
N ASP A 98 -3.46 25.07 -5.72
CA ASP A 98 -4.09 25.19 -7.04
C ASP A 98 -3.11 25.02 -8.21
N ASP A 99 -1.84 25.38 -8.02
CA ASP A 99 -0.77 25.15 -9.01
C ASP A 99 -0.36 23.67 -9.10
N GLY A 100 -0.36 22.97 -7.95
CA GLY A 100 -0.01 21.56 -7.87
C GLY A 100 0.62 21.16 -6.55
N VAL A 101 1.54 20.18 -6.59
CA VAL A 101 2.17 19.60 -5.39
C VAL A 101 3.61 20.05 -5.27
N THR A 102 4.00 20.51 -4.09
CA THR A 102 5.36 20.94 -3.77
C THR A 102 5.96 20.01 -2.73
N PHE A 103 7.15 19.49 -3.03
CA PHE A 103 8.08 18.90 -2.09
C PHE A 103 9.26 19.84 -1.98
N GLN A 104 9.68 20.12 -0.75
CA GLN A 104 10.90 20.88 -0.51
C GLN A 104 11.67 20.30 0.66
N ARG A 105 13.00 20.45 0.64
CA ARG A 105 13.92 19.88 1.61
C ARG A 105 14.90 20.93 2.12
N SER A 106 15.24 20.87 3.40
CA SER A 106 16.17 21.77 4.08
C SER A 106 16.95 21.02 5.16
N LYS A 107 18.13 21.52 5.53
CA LYS A 107 18.84 21.02 6.73
C LYS A 107 18.15 21.38 8.04
N ASN A 108 17.34 22.44 8.04
CA ASN A 108 16.68 22.98 9.22
C ASN A 108 15.16 22.95 9.07
N LEU A 109 14.44 22.74 10.18
CA LEU A 109 12.98 22.71 10.21
C LEU A 109 12.39 24.02 9.69
N GLU A 110 12.96 25.16 10.08
CA GLU A 110 12.53 26.51 9.69
C GLU A 110 12.50 26.65 8.16
N GLY A 111 13.49 26.06 7.46
CA GLY A 111 13.58 26.11 6.01
C GLY A 111 12.45 25.38 5.28
N VAL A 112 11.72 24.48 5.95
CA VAL A 112 10.54 23.82 5.38
C VAL A 112 9.22 24.18 6.06
N ARG A 113 9.27 24.58 7.34
CA ARG A 113 8.12 25.02 8.13
C ARG A 113 7.75 26.45 7.76
N ASP A 114 8.72 27.36 7.78
CA ASP A 114 8.46 28.80 7.65
C ASP A 114 8.55 29.29 6.22
N ARG A 115 9.02 28.43 5.31
CA ARG A 115 9.16 28.76 3.89
C ARG A 115 8.30 27.86 3.03
N TYR A 116 7.88 28.37 1.89
CA TYR A 116 7.20 27.64 0.82
C TYR A 116 7.77 28.13 -0.51
N ARG A 117 8.32 27.22 -1.33
CA ARG A 117 8.93 27.59 -2.62
C ARG A 117 10.01 28.69 -2.46
N ARG A 118 10.79 28.59 -1.39
CA ARG A 118 11.85 29.54 -0.96
C ARG A 118 11.34 30.91 -0.49
N GLU A 119 10.05 31.18 -0.51
CA GLU A 119 9.47 32.38 0.06
C GLU A 119 9.02 32.15 1.49
N ASN A 120 8.99 33.20 2.32
CA ASN A 120 8.44 33.08 3.67
C ASN A 120 6.93 32.82 3.57
N ARG A 121 6.43 31.84 4.33
CA ARG A 121 4.99 31.64 4.50
C ARG A 121 4.38 32.85 5.15
N TYR A 122 3.15 33.14 4.76
CA TYR A 122 2.39 34.23 5.35
C TYR A 122 2.15 33.99 6.84
N VAL A 123 2.62 34.95 7.64
CA VAL A 123 2.24 35.16 9.02
C VAL A 123 1.52 36.52 9.05
N SER A 124 0.21 36.49 9.30
CA SER A 124 -0.64 37.70 9.25
C SER A 124 -0.27 38.70 10.36
N SER A 125 0.17 38.20 11.52
CA SER A 125 0.75 38.95 12.65
C SER A 125 1.21 37.94 13.73
N SER A 126 1.69 38.43 14.89
CA SER A 126 2.00 37.59 16.06
C SER A 126 0.81 36.76 16.58
N THR A 127 -0.42 37.09 16.18
CA THR A 127 -1.65 36.42 16.65
C THR A 127 -2.09 35.23 15.79
N THR A 128 -1.58 35.08 14.56
CA THR A 128 -1.85 33.92 13.70
C THR A 128 -0.55 33.30 13.18
N PRO A 129 0.29 32.73 14.06
CA PRO A 129 1.52 32.05 13.67
C PRO A 129 1.22 30.77 12.89
N ILE A 130 2.26 30.16 12.34
CA ILE A 130 2.20 28.77 11.87
C ILE A 130 1.93 27.88 13.08
N GLN A 131 0.86 27.08 13.03
CA GLN A 131 0.42 26.25 14.15
C GLN A 131 0.73 24.78 13.88
N LEU A 132 1.39 24.14 14.83
CA LEU A 132 1.49 22.68 14.86
C LEU A 132 0.12 22.11 15.24
N ILE A 133 -0.46 21.29 14.36
CA ILE A 133 -1.74 20.61 14.60
C ILE A 133 -1.50 19.26 15.27
N GLU A 134 -0.60 18.44 14.70
CA GLU A 134 -0.39 17.07 15.15
C GLU A 134 1.04 16.60 14.84
N THR A 135 1.55 15.66 15.61
CA THR A 135 2.82 14.97 15.34
C THR A 135 2.65 13.47 15.55
N ALA A 136 3.33 12.67 14.74
CA ALA A 136 3.41 11.22 14.88
C ALA A 136 4.78 10.70 14.46
N LYS A 137 5.05 9.42 14.76
CA LYS A 137 6.21 8.69 14.23
C LYS A 137 5.92 8.28 12.79
N GLY A 138 6.92 8.40 11.91
CA GLY A 138 6.83 7.90 10.53
C GLY A 138 6.99 6.38 10.47
N ASN A 139 6.32 5.75 9.51
CA ASN A 139 6.32 4.29 9.29
C ASN A 139 6.98 3.85 7.97
N MET A 140 7.42 4.80 7.14
CA MET A 140 7.94 4.54 5.79
C MET A 140 9.05 5.53 5.41
N SER A 141 9.70 5.30 4.29
CA SER A 141 10.67 6.19 3.65
C SER A 141 10.00 7.26 2.78
N VAL A 142 10.74 8.34 2.50
CA VAL A 142 10.30 9.38 1.55
C VAL A 142 9.99 8.79 0.17
N ASN A 143 10.78 7.79 -0.28
CA ASN A 143 10.55 7.12 -1.55
C ASN A 143 9.23 6.34 -1.58
N GLU A 144 8.94 5.58 -0.52
CA GLU A 144 7.65 4.87 -0.39
C GLU A 144 6.47 5.85 -0.38
N LEU A 145 6.61 7.00 0.29
CA LEU A 145 5.59 8.05 0.29
C LEU A 145 5.35 8.64 -1.11
N VAL A 146 6.42 8.99 -1.85
CA VAL A 146 6.29 9.53 -3.22
C VAL A 146 5.60 8.53 -4.14
N ASN A 147 6.01 7.25 -4.09
CA ASN A 147 5.37 6.19 -4.86
C ASN A 147 3.89 6.05 -4.53
N TYR A 148 3.54 6.10 -3.24
CA TYR A 148 2.15 6.09 -2.78
C TYR A 148 1.36 7.27 -3.39
N LEU A 149 1.89 8.49 -3.33
CA LEU A 149 1.19 9.67 -3.82
C LEU A 149 0.93 9.66 -5.32
N ILE A 150 1.87 9.11 -6.10
CA ILE A 150 1.70 8.92 -7.55
C ILE A 150 0.65 7.84 -7.82
N LYS A 151 0.73 6.71 -7.12
CA LYS A 151 -0.18 5.57 -7.31
C LYS A 151 -1.63 5.93 -7.01
N GLU A 152 -1.86 6.67 -5.92
CA GLU A 152 -3.21 7.14 -5.54
C GLU A 152 -3.67 8.36 -6.36
N GLY A 153 -2.86 8.81 -7.32
CA GLY A 153 -3.23 9.89 -8.24
C GLY A 153 -3.29 11.28 -7.63
N TYR A 154 -2.72 11.50 -6.43
CA TYR A 154 -2.76 12.81 -5.77
C TYR A 154 -2.08 13.92 -6.56
N PHE A 155 -1.12 13.57 -7.43
CA PHE A 155 -0.43 14.53 -8.31
C PHE A 155 -1.30 15.00 -9.48
N TYR A 156 -2.30 14.19 -9.86
CA TYR A 156 -3.19 14.46 -11.00
C TYR A 156 -4.54 15.05 -10.57
N GLN A 157 -4.92 14.81 -9.31
CA GLN A 157 -6.19 15.27 -8.77
C GLN A 157 -6.29 16.80 -8.77
N GLU A 158 -7.36 17.33 -9.36
CA GLU A 158 -7.65 18.77 -9.38
C GLU A 158 -7.85 19.34 -7.98
N TYR A 159 -7.39 20.57 -7.78
CA TYR A 159 -7.62 21.29 -6.54
C TYR A 159 -9.08 21.72 -6.47
N ASN A 160 -9.80 21.24 -5.46
CA ASN A 160 -11.16 21.65 -5.19
C ASN A 160 -11.24 22.20 -3.77
N ILE A 161 -11.67 23.45 -3.62
CA ILE A 161 -11.71 24.17 -2.34
C ILE A 161 -12.52 23.40 -1.28
N ILE A 162 -13.53 22.63 -1.69
CA ILE A 162 -14.43 21.90 -0.79
C ILE A 162 -13.88 20.50 -0.49
N ASN A 163 -13.56 19.71 -1.52
CA ASN A 163 -13.37 18.25 -1.39
C ASN A 163 -11.93 17.76 -1.67
N HIS A 164 -11.08 18.55 -2.32
CA HIS A 164 -9.72 18.14 -2.74
C HIS A 164 -8.72 19.28 -2.56
N ASN A 165 -8.76 19.91 -1.39
CA ASN A 165 -7.92 21.05 -1.03
C ASN A 165 -6.65 20.60 -0.27
N CYS A 166 -5.87 21.57 0.17
CA CYS A 166 -4.65 21.36 0.95
C CYS A 166 -4.88 20.60 2.28
N GLN A 167 -6.03 20.78 2.93
CA GLN A 167 -6.36 20.14 4.20
C GLN A 167 -6.61 18.64 3.99
N HIS A 168 -7.40 18.30 2.97
CA HIS A 168 -7.66 16.91 2.58
C HIS A 168 -6.36 16.19 2.21
N PHE A 169 -5.53 16.84 1.39
CA PHE A 169 -4.23 16.29 0.99
C PHE A 169 -3.28 16.07 2.18
N ALA A 170 -3.16 17.06 3.06
CA ALA A 170 -2.31 16.94 4.26
C ALA A 170 -2.83 15.87 5.23
N ASN A 171 -4.15 15.76 5.41
CA ASN A 171 -4.76 14.71 6.23
C ASN A 171 -4.51 13.31 5.65
N ALA A 172 -4.58 13.15 4.32
CA ALA A 172 -4.29 11.89 3.65
C ALA A 172 -2.83 11.46 3.83
N ILE A 173 -1.88 12.38 3.57
CA ILE A 173 -0.44 12.11 3.80
C ILE A 173 -0.18 11.76 5.26
N PHE A 174 -0.66 12.60 6.18
CA PHE A 174 -0.40 12.43 7.60
C PHE A 174 -1.00 11.11 8.12
N GLY A 175 -2.23 10.79 7.72
CA GLY A 175 -2.89 9.52 8.05
C GLY A 175 -2.09 8.32 7.54
N ARG A 176 -1.59 8.38 6.29
CA ARG A 176 -0.77 7.30 5.72
C ARG A 176 0.53 7.07 6.48
N LEU A 177 1.20 8.15 6.89
CA LEU A 177 2.48 8.11 7.58
C LEU A 177 2.37 7.70 9.06
N LYS A 178 1.24 8.03 9.70
CA LYS A 178 0.92 7.65 11.09
C LYS A 178 0.41 6.21 11.20
N ALA A 179 -0.22 5.69 10.15
CA ALA A 179 -0.74 4.32 10.14
C ALA A 179 0.38 3.31 10.48
N PRO A 180 0.08 2.13 11.04
CA PRO A 180 1.07 1.08 11.14
C PRO A 180 1.58 0.71 9.73
N LYS A 181 2.88 0.37 9.62
CA LYS A 181 3.51 0.01 8.34
C LYS A 181 2.78 -1.15 7.66
N TYR A 182 2.26 -2.06 8.47
CA TYR A 182 1.45 -3.19 8.05
C TYR A 182 0.07 -3.10 8.72
N LYS A 183 -0.99 -3.32 7.94
CA LYS A 183 -2.37 -3.37 8.45
C LYS A 183 -2.55 -4.44 9.52
N PHE A 184 -1.87 -5.57 9.36
CA PHE A 184 -1.81 -6.63 10.36
C PHE A 184 -0.43 -6.59 11.00
N GLU A 185 -0.41 -6.43 12.32
CA GLU A 185 0.84 -6.53 13.08
C GLU A 185 1.40 -7.94 13.04
N HIS A 186 0.52 -8.94 12.86
CA HIS A 186 0.87 -10.34 12.90
C HIS A 186 0.30 -11.15 11.73
N VAL A 187 1.01 -12.21 11.37
CA VAL A 187 0.63 -13.21 10.36
C VAL A 187 0.64 -14.58 11.03
N TYR A 188 -0.38 -15.39 10.77
CA TYR A 188 -0.32 -16.81 11.10
C TYR A 188 0.58 -17.50 10.08
N PHE A 189 1.70 -18.04 10.54
CA PHE A 189 2.64 -18.77 9.71
C PHE A 189 2.86 -20.19 10.24
N ASP A 190 2.65 -21.18 9.37
CA ASP A 190 2.89 -22.60 9.65
C ASP A 190 3.80 -23.19 8.57
N PRO A 191 5.12 -23.31 8.82
CA PRO A 191 6.08 -23.78 7.83
C PRO A 191 6.00 -25.30 7.53
N ALA A 192 5.22 -26.04 8.32
CA ALA A 192 5.11 -27.50 8.27
C ALA A 192 3.70 -27.96 8.71
N ALA A 193 2.68 -27.57 7.95
CA ALA A 193 1.28 -27.81 8.28
C ALA A 193 0.86 -29.28 8.26
N ASP A 194 1.67 -30.14 7.64
CA ASP A 194 1.51 -31.59 7.58
C ASP A 194 2.22 -32.35 8.72
N GLU A 195 3.00 -31.67 9.55
CA GLU A 195 3.63 -32.26 10.73
C GLU A 195 2.72 -32.19 11.97
N LEU A 196 2.95 -33.10 12.92
CA LEU A 196 2.18 -33.09 14.17
C LEU A 196 2.38 -31.77 14.93
N PRO A 197 1.36 -31.31 15.70
CA PRO A 197 1.49 -30.10 16.50
C PRO A 197 2.49 -30.26 17.64
N ASN A 198 3.76 -30.01 17.33
CA ASN A 198 4.73 -29.72 18.36
C ASN A 198 4.40 -28.31 18.87
N ALA A 199 4.46 -28.06 20.18
CA ALA A 199 4.13 -26.79 20.85
C ALA A 199 4.91 -25.54 20.36
N LYS A 200 5.68 -25.66 19.26
CA LYS A 200 6.55 -24.66 18.64
C LYS A 200 6.32 -24.50 17.12
N THR A 201 5.25 -24.99 16.52
CA THR A 201 5.18 -25.10 15.03
C THR A 201 4.24 -24.13 14.32
N ALA A 202 3.17 -23.63 14.95
CA ALA A 202 2.32 -22.59 14.38
C ALA A 202 2.58 -21.25 15.10
N TRP A 203 2.95 -20.22 14.34
CA TRP A 203 3.39 -18.96 14.90
C TRP A 203 2.50 -17.81 14.44
N VAL A 204 1.94 -17.06 15.39
CA VAL A 204 1.51 -15.68 15.15
C VAL A 204 2.78 -14.83 15.21
N LEU A 205 3.31 -14.44 14.05
CA LEU A 205 4.58 -13.74 13.93
C LEU A 205 4.39 -12.27 13.58
N PRO A 206 5.19 -11.35 14.15
CA PRO A 206 5.36 -10.03 13.59
C PRO A 206 5.77 -10.11 12.11
N VAL A 207 5.20 -9.25 11.26
CA VAL A 207 5.40 -9.30 9.79
C VAL A 207 6.87 -9.36 9.39
N ASP A 208 7.75 -8.56 10.01
CA ASP A 208 9.16 -8.54 9.64
C ASP A 208 9.87 -9.88 9.93
N LYS A 209 9.49 -10.56 11.02
CA LYS A 209 9.99 -11.89 11.36
C LYS A 209 9.42 -12.96 10.42
N PHE A 210 8.14 -12.83 10.07
CA PHE A 210 7.49 -13.68 9.08
C PHE A 210 8.18 -13.60 7.71
N ILE A 211 8.41 -12.40 7.17
CA ILE A 211 9.07 -12.19 5.87
C ILE A 211 10.46 -12.83 5.87
N SER A 212 11.21 -12.65 6.96
CA SER A 212 12.56 -13.24 7.10
C SER A 212 12.53 -14.77 7.07
N GLN A 213 11.56 -15.41 7.74
CA GLN A 213 11.42 -16.87 7.71
C GLN A 213 10.98 -17.39 6.33
N VAL A 214 10.03 -16.72 5.67
CA VAL A 214 9.62 -17.17 4.33
C VAL A 214 10.78 -17.08 3.34
N ARG A 215 11.63 -16.07 3.45
CA ARG A 215 12.87 -15.99 2.64
C ARG A 215 13.79 -17.18 2.86
N GLU A 216 13.97 -17.60 4.10
CA GLU A 216 14.77 -18.78 4.44
C GLU A 216 14.17 -20.06 3.85
N PHE A 217 12.88 -20.32 4.07
CA PHE A 217 12.21 -21.52 3.56
C PHE A 217 12.09 -21.55 2.03
N SER A 218 11.96 -20.39 1.38
CA SER A 218 11.80 -20.28 -0.07
C SER A 218 13.11 -20.15 -0.85
N ALA A 219 14.26 -20.03 -0.17
CA ALA A 219 15.57 -19.85 -0.82
C ALA A 219 15.91 -20.97 -1.81
N SER A 220 15.46 -22.20 -1.55
CA SER A 220 15.69 -23.38 -2.40
C SER A 220 14.47 -23.75 -3.27
N GLU A 221 13.36 -23.03 -3.15
CA GLU A 221 12.08 -23.37 -3.76
C GLU A 221 11.66 -22.35 -4.80
N THR A 222 11.40 -22.84 -6.01
CA THR A 222 10.82 -22.05 -7.08
C THR A 222 9.40 -22.48 -7.34
N LEU A 223 8.50 -21.53 -7.49
CA LEU A 223 7.09 -21.77 -7.75
C LEU A 223 6.92 -22.20 -9.22
N VAL A 224 6.13 -23.26 -9.44
CA VAL A 224 5.91 -23.84 -10.77
C VAL A 224 4.44 -23.78 -11.19
N GLU A 225 3.52 -23.76 -10.24
CA GLU A 225 2.07 -23.76 -10.50
C GLU A 225 1.36 -22.96 -9.42
N ILE A 226 0.28 -22.29 -9.78
CA ILE A 226 -0.63 -21.60 -8.89
C ILE A 226 -2.07 -22.07 -9.10
N GLU A 227 -2.76 -22.41 -8.01
CA GLU A 227 -4.15 -22.83 -8.00
C GLU A 227 -4.97 -21.89 -7.11
N VAL A 228 -6.18 -21.54 -7.57
CA VAL A 228 -7.16 -20.79 -6.78
C VAL A 228 -8.20 -21.77 -6.28
N TYR A 229 -8.47 -21.73 -4.98
CA TYR A 229 -9.49 -22.54 -4.33
C TYR A 229 -10.59 -21.67 -3.76
N LYS A 230 -11.80 -22.23 -3.76
CA LYS A 230 -13.00 -21.64 -3.19
C LYS A 230 -13.48 -22.53 -2.04
N ALA A 231 -13.52 -21.98 -0.83
CA ALA A 231 -13.99 -22.66 0.37
C ALA A 231 -15.23 -21.96 0.95
N PRO A 232 -16.17 -22.68 1.56
CA PRO A 232 -17.26 -22.05 2.32
C PRO A 232 -16.72 -21.34 3.57
N ILE A 233 -17.38 -20.26 3.99
CA ILE A 233 -17.11 -19.58 5.26
C ILE A 233 -18.14 -20.04 6.30
N SER A 234 -17.67 -20.38 7.51
CA SER A 234 -18.51 -20.49 8.70
C SER A 234 -18.51 -19.16 9.43
N THR A 235 -19.61 -18.41 9.40
CA THR A 235 -19.72 -17.10 10.08
C THR A 235 -20.07 -17.22 11.57
N SER A 236 -20.36 -18.42 12.08
CA SER A 236 -20.77 -18.65 13.47
C SER A 236 -19.99 -19.80 14.13
N SER A 237 -19.86 -19.73 15.45
CA SER A 237 -19.42 -20.86 16.29
C SER A 237 -20.49 -21.96 16.42
N LYS A 238 -21.68 -21.74 15.86
CA LYS A 238 -22.83 -22.66 15.79
C LYS A 238 -23.47 -22.56 14.40
N TRP A 239 -22.92 -23.34 13.47
CA TRP A 239 -23.34 -23.42 12.07
C TRP A 239 -24.87 -23.48 11.91
N GLN A 240 -25.45 -22.61 11.08
CA GLN A 240 -26.82 -22.77 10.59
C GLN A 240 -26.82 -23.09 9.08
N PRO A 241 -27.67 -24.01 8.59
CA PRO A 241 -27.71 -24.41 7.18
C PRO A 241 -27.92 -23.28 6.17
N THR A 242 -28.49 -22.16 6.61
CA THR A 242 -28.72 -20.95 5.81
C THR A 242 -27.43 -20.17 5.52
N ASP A 243 -26.38 -20.34 6.32
CA ASP A 243 -25.08 -19.67 6.14
C ASP A 243 -24.31 -20.21 4.93
N ALA A 244 -24.67 -21.42 4.45
CA ALA A 244 -23.98 -22.13 3.37
C ALA A 244 -24.13 -21.51 1.97
N TRP A 245 -25.08 -20.57 1.78
CA TRP A 245 -25.54 -20.18 0.45
C TRP A 245 -24.89 -18.92 -0.11
N THR A 246 -24.21 -18.09 0.70
CA THR A 246 -23.81 -16.74 0.24
C THR A 246 -22.37 -16.31 0.51
N CYS A 247 -21.59 -17.02 1.33
CA CYS A 247 -20.25 -16.54 1.72
C CYS A 247 -19.16 -17.56 1.40
N TRP A 248 -18.25 -17.19 0.50
CA TRP A 248 -17.12 -18.02 0.09
C TRP A 248 -15.81 -17.28 0.33
N HIS A 249 -14.78 -18.02 0.72
CA HIS A 249 -13.42 -17.52 0.84
C HIS A 249 -12.59 -18.07 -0.31
N LEU A 250 -11.82 -17.19 -0.97
CA LEU A 250 -10.84 -17.60 -1.97
C LEU A 250 -9.45 -17.63 -1.35
N PHE A 251 -8.69 -18.68 -1.65
CA PHE A 251 -7.29 -18.79 -1.27
C PHE A 251 -6.45 -19.38 -2.40
N LEU A 252 -5.13 -19.20 -2.28
CA LEU A 252 -4.16 -19.63 -3.29
C LEU A 252 -3.32 -20.77 -2.75
N ILE A 253 -3.07 -21.78 -3.60
CA ILE A 253 -2.04 -22.78 -3.38
C ILE A 253 -1.00 -22.68 -4.48
N PHE A 254 0.27 -22.61 -4.10
CA PHE A 254 1.40 -22.67 -5.01
C PHE A 254 2.10 -24.02 -4.86
N ARG A 255 2.46 -24.64 -5.98
CA ARG A 255 3.35 -25.81 -6.00
C ARG A 255 4.77 -25.35 -6.31
N THR A 256 5.75 -25.97 -5.68
CA THR A 256 7.17 -25.72 -5.94
C THR A 256 7.81 -26.82 -6.78
N ASN A 257 8.99 -26.54 -7.35
CA ASN A 257 9.82 -27.51 -8.05
C ASN A 257 10.33 -28.66 -7.14
N LEU A 258 10.28 -28.49 -5.82
CA LEU A 258 10.63 -29.51 -4.83
C LEU A 258 9.41 -30.27 -4.30
N PHE A 259 8.25 -30.15 -4.96
CA PHE A 259 6.98 -30.76 -4.56
C PHE A 259 6.50 -30.36 -3.16
N ASN A 260 6.93 -29.19 -2.67
CA ASN A 260 6.30 -28.54 -1.53
C ASN A 260 5.16 -27.65 -2.02
N TYR A 261 4.27 -27.30 -1.10
CA TYR A 261 3.11 -26.47 -1.36
C TYR A 261 3.05 -25.32 -0.37
N TRP A 262 2.64 -24.15 -0.86
CA TRP A 262 2.37 -22.97 -0.06
C TRP A 262 0.91 -22.57 -0.20
N SER A 263 0.23 -22.27 0.91
CA SER A 263 -1.10 -21.65 0.93
C SER A 263 -0.99 -20.21 1.37
N ILE A 264 -1.75 -19.32 0.73
CA ILE A 264 -1.95 -17.94 1.19
C ILE A 264 -3.45 -17.68 1.30
N GLU A 265 -3.86 -17.24 2.49
CA GLU A 265 -5.26 -16.99 2.82
C GLU A 265 -5.37 -15.67 3.56
N ARG A 266 -6.40 -14.90 3.24
CA ARG A 266 -6.69 -13.65 3.92
C ARG A 266 -7.97 -13.78 4.72
N TRP A 267 -7.87 -13.50 6.01
CA TRP A 267 -9.02 -13.39 6.88
C TRP A 267 -9.31 -11.91 7.14
N PRO A 268 -10.53 -11.55 7.60
CA PRO A 268 -10.85 -10.18 7.97
C PRO A 268 -9.85 -9.59 8.98
N THR A 269 -9.33 -10.42 9.88
CA THR A 269 -8.50 -10.00 11.01
C THR A 269 -7.00 -10.30 10.86
N HIS A 270 -6.58 -11.11 9.88
CA HIS A 270 -5.17 -11.51 9.74
C HIS A 270 -4.89 -12.17 8.38
N PHE A 271 -3.61 -12.41 8.09
CA PHE A 271 -3.17 -13.28 7.01
C PHE A 271 -2.74 -14.64 7.55
N THR A 272 -2.95 -15.68 6.74
CA THR A 272 -2.50 -17.04 7.01
C THR A 272 -1.62 -17.48 5.84
N VAL A 273 -0.40 -17.93 6.15
CA VAL A 273 0.50 -18.55 5.20
C VAL A 273 0.93 -19.89 5.75
N GLN A 274 0.79 -20.94 4.95
CA GLN A 274 1.09 -22.30 5.36
C GLN A 274 1.96 -22.99 4.33
N ARG A 275 2.86 -23.85 4.76
CA ARG A 275 3.69 -24.69 3.89
C ARG A 275 3.52 -26.15 4.30
N ALA A 276 3.42 -27.04 3.31
CA ALA A 276 3.29 -28.48 3.54
C ALA A 276 3.89 -29.28 2.39
N LYS A 277 4.27 -30.54 2.63
CA LYS A 277 4.61 -31.49 1.54
C LYS A 277 3.37 -32.06 0.87
N SER A 278 2.24 -32.05 1.57
CA SER A 278 0.96 -32.55 1.05
C SER A 278 -0.01 -31.41 0.74
N LYS A 279 -0.36 -31.24 -0.54
CA LYS A 279 -1.40 -30.30 -0.98
C LYS A 279 -2.73 -30.52 -0.27
N ASN A 280 -3.10 -31.78 -0.04
CA ASN A 280 -4.38 -32.13 0.57
C ASN A 280 -4.51 -31.56 1.99
N VAL A 281 -3.41 -31.40 2.73
CA VAL A 281 -3.43 -30.79 4.04
C VAL A 281 -3.85 -29.31 3.95
N LEU A 282 -3.34 -28.57 2.96
CA LEU A 282 -3.66 -27.15 2.75
C LEU A 282 -5.08 -26.94 2.18
N VAL A 283 -5.57 -27.88 1.38
CA VAL A 283 -6.94 -27.86 0.87
C VAL A 283 -7.94 -28.12 1.99
N LYS A 284 -7.67 -29.13 2.83
CA LYS A 284 -8.61 -29.56 3.89
C LYS A 284 -8.52 -28.72 5.15
N LYS A 285 -7.34 -28.19 5.48
CA LYS A 285 -7.10 -27.46 6.72
C LYS A 285 -6.63 -26.05 6.47
N CYS A 286 -7.11 -25.11 7.28
CA CYS A 286 -6.54 -23.79 7.45
C CYS A 286 -6.18 -23.63 8.93
N GLN A 287 -4.98 -23.16 9.22
CA GLN A 287 -4.50 -23.03 10.62
C GLN A 287 -4.62 -24.33 11.44
N ARG A 288 -4.46 -25.47 10.77
CA ARG A 288 -4.62 -26.83 11.31
C ARG A 288 -6.05 -27.19 11.76
N MET A 289 -7.02 -26.30 11.54
CA MET A 289 -8.43 -26.60 11.70
C MET A 289 -8.99 -27.13 10.39
N GLU A 290 -9.80 -28.19 10.46
CA GLU A 290 -10.53 -28.68 9.29
C GLU A 290 -11.46 -27.58 8.77
N ARG A 291 -11.44 -27.38 7.45
CA ARG A 291 -12.41 -26.53 6.80
C ARG A 291 -13.79 -27.19 6.87
N PRO A 292 -14.87 -26.39 6.87
CA PRO A 292 -16.20 -26.94 6.74
C PRO A 292 -16.28 -27.77 5.46
N ASP A 293 -16.56 -29.07 5.59
CA ASP A 293 -16.81 -29.96 4.47
C ASP A 293 -18.22 -30.53 4.65
N ASN A 294 -19.11 -30.21 3.72
CA ASN A 294 -20.42 -30.82 3.63
C ASN A 294 -20.77 -31.09 2.16
N TRP A 295 -21.79 -31.94 1.95
CA TRP A 295 -22.22 -32.41 0.63
C TRP A 295 -22.52 -31.29 -0.38
N PHE A 296 -22.92 -30.10 0.08
CA PHE A 296 -23.32 -28.99 -0.78
C PHE A 296 -22.24 -27.91 -0.94
N SER A 297 -21.27 -27.84 -0.03
CA SER A 297 -20.25 -26.80 0.00
C SER A 297 -18.86 -27.36 0.31
N SER A 298 -18.34 -28.22 -0.54
CA SER A 298 -16.94 -28.67 -0.44
C SER A 298 -15.97 -27.64 -1.00
N VAL A 299 -14.72 -27.68 -0.53
CA VAL A 299 -13.63 -26.88 -1.07
C VAL A 299 -13.36 -27.30 -2.51
N LYS A 300 -13.47 -26.37 -3.45
CA LYS A 300 -13.32 -26.66 -4.89
C LYS A 300 -12.18 -25.85 -5.47
N ARG A 301 -11.38 -26.50 -6.30
CA ARG A 301 -10.42 -25.81 -7.16
C ARG A 301 -11.21 -25.01 -8.20
N HIS A 302 -10.99 -23.71 -8.21
CA HIS A 302 -11.66 -22.77 -9.09
C HIS A 302 -10.85 -22.50 -10.36
N ARG A 303 -9.53 -22.30 -10.23
CA ARG A 303 -8.60 -22.08 -11.35
C ARG A 303 -7.23 -22.70 -11.06
N SER A 304 -6.45 -22.93 -12.11
CA SER A 304 -5.03 -23.35 -12.05
C SER A 304 -4.30 -22.72 -13.23
N ALA A 305 -3.01 -22.43 -13.08
CA ALA A 305 -2.10 -22.06 -14.14
C ALA A 305 -0.65 -22.40 -13.78
N ASP A 306 0.17 -22.63 -14.81
CA ASP A 306 1.61 -22.67 -14.65
C ASP A 306 2.16 -21.27 -14.34
N ILE A 307 3.35 -21.19 -13.78
CA ILE A 307 4.01 -19.93 -13.43
C ILE A 307 5.08 -19.61 -14.48
N SER A 308 4.87 -18.49 -15.20
CA SER A 308 5.66 -18.11 -16.39
C SER A 308 7.12 -17.75 -16.11
N LYS A 309 7.47 -17.46 -14.85
CA LYS A 309 8.79 -16.95 -14.46
C LYS A 309 9.30 -17.68 -13.24
N LYS A 310 10.60 -17.97 -13.22
CA LYS A 310 11.27 -18.47 -12.04
C LYS A 310 11.14 -17.44 -10.91
N MET A 311 10.35 -17.77 -9.90
CA MET A 311 10.08 -16.93 -8.74
C MET A 311 9.96 -17.79 -7.49
N THR A 312 10.11 -17.16 -6.33
CA THR A 312 10.04 -17.77 -5.01
C THR A 312 8.80 -17.28 -4.26
N MET A 313 8.49 -17.91 -3.12
CA MET A 313 7.44 -17.42 -2.24
C MET A 313 7.77 -16.02 -1.67
N SER A 314 9.06 -15.68 -1.49
CA SER A 314 9.46 -14.32 -1.11
C SER A 314 9.01 -13.27 -2.13
N ASP A 315 9.14 -13.56 -3.43
CA ASP A 315 8.74 -12.62 -4.49
C ASP A 315 7.23 -12.34 -4.46
N VAL A 316 6.43 -13.36 -4.15
CA VAL A 316 4.97 -13.22 -3.97
C VAL A 316 4.65 -12.37 -2.75
N LEU A 317 5.33 -12.57 -1.61
CA LEU A 317 5.13 -11.73 -0.43
C LEU A 317 5.56 -10.29 -0.67
N ASP A 318 6.70 -10.08 -1.31
CA ASP A 318 7.18 -8.75 -1.67
C ASP A 318 6.15 -8.06 -2.58
N TYR A 319 5.49 -8.79 -3.50
CA TYR A 319 4.39 -8.23 -4.29
C TYR A 319 3.18 -7.82 -3.44
N ILE A 320 2.72 -8.68 -2.52
CA ILE A 320 1.54 -8.43 -1.68
C ILE A 320 1.79 -7.24 -0.73
N TRP A 321 2.93 -7.24 -0.05
CA TRP A 321 3.26 -6.25 0.98
C TRP A 321 3.80 -4.93 0.42
N ASN A 322 4.62 -4.95 -0.64
CA ASN A 322 5.23 -3.71 -1.15
C ASN A 322 4.33 -2.94 -2.14
N ASN A 323 3.34 -3.59 -2.77
CA ASN A 323 2.46 -2.90 -3.74
C ASN A 323 1.16 -2.37 -3.14
N ASN A 324 1.06 -2.25 -1.81
CA ASN A 324 -0.16 -1.80 -1.13
C ASN A 324 -1.41 -2.59 -1.58
N GLN A 325 -1.27 -3.88 -1.95
CA GLN A 325 -2.44 -4.75 -2.17
C GLN A 325 -3.27 -4.85 -0.89
N MET A 326 -2.63 -4.55 0.25
CA MET A 326 -3.19 -4.40 1.58
C MET A 326 -4.07 -3.15 1.76
N ASP A 327 -3.87 -2.09 0.97
CA ASP A 327 -4.62 -0.83 1.07
C ASP A 327 -5.92 -0.85 0.24
N LEU A 328 -6.02 -1.70 -0.80
CA LEU A 328 -7.27 -2.00 -1.53
C LEU A 328 -8.36 -2.66 -0.65
N MET A 329 -8.12 -2.77 0.66
CA MET A 329 -8.88 -3.50 1.65
C MET A 329 -9.68 -2.59 2.61
N MET A 330 -9.96 -1.33 2.22
CA MET A 330 -10.74 -0.34 3.01
C MET A 330 -12.24 -0.46 2.76
N CYS A 331 -12.72 -1.69 2.68
CA CYS A 331 -14.08 -2.02 2.36
C CYS A 331 -14.72 -2.62 3.63
N SER A 332 -15.94 -2.18 3.96
CA SER A 332 -16.63 -2.52 5.21
C SER A 332 -16.76 -4.05 5.40
N PRO A 333 -17.12 -4.58 6.58
CA PRO A 333 -17.39 -6.01 6.76
C PRO A 333 -18.31 -6.63 5.68
N GLN A 334 -19.21 -5.83 5.10
CA GLN A 334 -20.13 -6.22 4.01
C GLN A 334 -19.45 -6.33 2.63
N GLU A 335 -18.24 -5.79 2.47
CA GLU A 335 -17.47 -5.79 1.22
C GLU A 335 -16.22 -6.69 1.30
N THR A 336 -16.05 -7.44 2.39
CA THR A 336 -14.97 -8.42 2.60
C THR A 336 -14.87 -9.42 1.44
N ASP A 337 -16.01 -9.88 0.93
CA ASP A 337 -16.13 -10.79 -0.21
C ASP A 337 -15.47 -10.22 -1.48
N LYS A 338 -15.55 -8.90 -1.72
CA LYS A 338 -14.90 -8.26 -2.88
C LYS A 338 -13.39 -8.16 -2.72
N SER A 339 -12.92 -7.92 -1.49
CA SER A 339 -11.50 -7.71 -1.22
C SER A 339 -10.66 -8.99 -1.30
N ASP A 340 -11.14 -10.12 -0.78
CA ASP A 340 -10.45 -11.43 -0.92
C ASP A 340 -10.31 -11.81 -2.39
N VAL A 341 -11.42 -11.66 -3.13
CA VAL A 341 -11.46 -11.91 -4.56
C VAL A 341 -10.46 -11.04 -5.29
N LEU A 342 -10.36 -9.75 -4.96
CA LEU A 342 -9.44 -8.83 -5.64
C LEU A 342 -7.97 -9.19 -5.38
N ILE A 343 -7.60 -9.57 -4.15
CA ILE A 343 -6.22 -9.97 -3.81
C ILE A 343 -5.85 -11.24 -4.56
N VAL A 344 -6.69 -12.28 -4.46
CA VAL A 344 -6.47 -13.56 -5.13
C VAL A 344 -6.36 -13.36 -6.64
N ARG A 345 -7.26 -12.55 -7.21
CA ARG A 345 -7.26 -12.17 -8.63
C ARG A 345 -5.97 -11.46 -9.03
N ASN A 346 -5.53 -10.47 -8.25
CA ASN A 346 -4.33 -9.69 -8.54
C ASN A 346 -3.06 -10.52 -8.46
N ILE A 347 -2.96 -11.42 -7.47
CA ILE A 347 -1.83 -12.35 -7.34
C ILE A 347 -1.85 -13.35 -8.51
N TYR A 348 -3.00 -13.98 -8.76
CA TYR A 348 -3.13 -14.97 -9.84
C TYR A 348 -2.79 -14.38 -11.21
N ASN A 349 -3.39 -13.24 -11.56
CA ASN A 349 -3.12 -12.56 -12.83
C ASN A 349 -1.67 -12.12 -12.97
N ARG A 350 -1.01 -11.77 -11.87
CA ARG A 350 0.38 -11.33 -11.88
C ARG A 350 1.35 -12.47 -12.18
N PHE A 351 1.06 -13.67 -11.70
CA PHE A 351 2.03 -14.77 -11.66
C PHE A 351 1.72 -15.94 -12.59
N GLN A 352 0.50 -16.07 -13.11
CA GLN A 352 0.19 -17.09 -14.10
C GLN A 352 0.99 -16.91 -15.40
N ASP A 353 1.15 -18.01 -16.14
CA ASP A 353 1.47 -18.02 -17.56
C ASP A 353 0.20 -18.07 -18.42
N GLY A 354 0.19 -17.36 -19.54
CA GLY A 354 -0.87 -17.52 -20.55
C GLY A 354 -1.90 -16.39 -20.74
N GLY A 355 -1.69 -15.20 -20.17
CA GLY A 355 -2.43 -13.97 -20.55
C GLY A 355 -3.96 -13.96 -20.33
N ARG A 356 -4.56 -15.04 -19.84
CA ARG A 356 -6.01 -15.14 -19.58
C ARG A 356 -6.33 -14.55 -18.22
N THR A 357 -6.76 -13.30 -18.19
CA THR A 357 -7.16 -12.65 -16.93
C THR A 357 -8.29 -13.43 -16.22
N PHE A 358 -8.13 -13.64 -14.91
CA PHE A 358 -9.09 -14.25 -13.98
C PHE A 358 -10.47 -13.64 -14.05
#